data_AF-A0A660VWU0-F1
#
_entry.id   AF-A0A660VWU0-F1
#
_cell.length_a   1.000
_cell.length_b   1.000
_cell.length_c   1.000
_cell.angle_alpha   90.00
_cell.angle_beta   90.00
_cell.angle_gamma   90.00
#
_symmetry.space_group_name_H-M   'P 1'
#
loop_
_entity.id
_entity.type
_entity.pdbx_description
1 polymer ?
#
loop_
_entity_poly.entity_id
_entity_poly.type
_entity_poly.pdbx_seq_one_letter_code
_entity_poly.pdbx_strand_id
1 'polypeptide(L)'
;MAMCLARPARSLRYAAWCTLASVAGGLFGYALGYFLFGTVVHPAMEWLGLSSAWFGDPAEGLRVLAANVGEMVRLGVVPADSASSLERFLTAISPQLEHYRMYTGGLFFKGIMFFNRFGALAVFVAAFTFLPYKLFTISAGLFGQPLLPFALASFAGRGLRFFIVAALFRIFGPAVEPWIRRNLRALVLALTMLLLLGFLLLKML
;
A
#
# COMPACT_ATOMS: atom_id res chain seq x y z
N MET A 1 -5.85 -16.73 -14.30
CA MET A 1 -4.79 -17.00 -15.31
C MET A 1 -4.83 -18.42 -15.86
N ALA A 2 -5.27 -19.45 -15.11
CA ALA A 2 -5.41 -20.82 -15.66
C ALA A 2 -6.32 -20.89 -16.91
N MET A 3 -7.37 -20.05 -16.98
CA MET A 3 -8.24 -19.94 -18.16
C MET A 3 -7.55 -19.39 -19.41
N CYS A 4 -6.47 -18.62 -19.29
CA CYS A 4 -5.69 -18.12 -20.43
C CYS A 4 -4.90 -19.25 -21.11
N LEU A 5 -4.48 -20.26 -20.35
CA LEU A 5 -3.83 -21.47 -20.88
C LEU A 5 -4.84 -22.35 -21.62
N ALA A 6 -6.06 -22.50 -21.07
CA ALA A 6 -7.09 -23.36 -21.66
C ALA A 6 -7.64 -22.83 -23.01
N ARG A 7 -7.68 -21.51 -23.21
CA ARG A 7 -8.15 -20.89 -24.47
C ARG A 7 -7.35 -19.61 -24.80
N PRO A 8 -6.11 -19.74 -25.33
CA PRO A 8 -5.22 -18.60 -25.58
C PRO A 8 -5.77 -17.60 -26.59
N ALA A 9 -6.59 -18.04 -27.55
CA ALA A 9 -7.25 -17.16 -28.52
C ALA A 9 -8.17 -16.11 -27.86
N ARG A 10 -8.70 -16.37 -26.66
CA ARG A 10 -9.57 -15.47 -25.91
C ARG A 10 -8.89 -14.84 -24.68
N SER A 11 -7.58 -15.02 -24.50
CA SER A 11 -6.86 -14.57 -23.30
C SER A 11 -7.00 -13.08 -23.01
N LEU A 12 -7.00 -12.22 -24.05
CA LEU A 12 -7.15 -10.77 -23.92
C LEU A 12 -8.54 -10.37 -23.40
N ARG A 13 -9.60 -11.10 -23.77
CA ARG A 13 -10.95 -10.87 -23.24
C ARG A 13 -11.01 -11.21 -21.76
N TYR A 14 -10.35 -12.30 -21.34
CA TYR A 14 -10.27 -12.65 -19.93
C TYR A 14 -9.44 -11.64 -19.13
N ALA A 15 -8.36 -11.09 -19.72
CA ALA A 15 -7.59 -10.01 -19.11
C ALA A 15 -8.47 -8.78 -18.85
N ALA A 16 -9.27 -8.35 -19.84
CA ALA A 16 -10.18 -7.22 -19.69
C ALA A 16 -11.17 -7.42 -18.53
N TRP A 17 -11.85 -8.57 -18.47
CA TRP A 17 -12.77 -8.90 -17.36
C TRP A 17 -12.06 -8.95 -16.01
N CYS A 18 -10.84 -9.51 -15.98
CA CYS A 18 -10.04 -9.58 -14.77
C CYS A 18 -9.61 -8.18 -14.28
N THR A 19 -9.24 -7.28 -15.20
CA THR A 19 -8.94 -5.89 -14.89
C THR A 19 -10.16 -5.20 -14.28
N LEU A 20 -11.32 -5.28 -14.93
CA LEU A 20 -12.54 -4.64 -14.43
C LEU A 20 -12.92 -5.15 -13.04
N ALA A 21 -12.98 -6.48 -12.85
CA ALA A 21 -13.31 -7.07 -11.56
C ALA A 21 -12.26 -6.72 -10.48
N SER A 22 -10.98 -6.71 -10.82
CA SER A 22 -9.91 -6.35 -9.89
C SER A 22 -9.92 -4.88 -9.51
N VAL A 23 -10.23 -3.98 -10.44
CA VAL A 23 -10.34 -2.53 -10.18
C VAL A 23 -11.58 -2.25 -9.36
N ALA A 24 -12.72 -2.88 -9.67
CA ALA A 24 -13.93 -2.79 -8.85
C ALA A 24 -13.68 -3.26 -7.40
N GLY A 25 -12.99 -4.38 -7.22
CA GLY A 25 -12.59 -4.84 -5.89
C GLY A 25 -11.59 -3.89 -5.20
N GLY A 26 -10.74 -3.20 -5.95
CA GLY A 26 -9.85 -2.17 -5.43
C GLY A 26 -10.59 -0.90 -4.98
N LEU A 27 -11.58 -0.46 -5.76
CA LEU A 27 -12.49 0.63 -5.39
C LEU A 27 -13.31 0.29 -4.14
N PHE A 28 -13.77 -0.95 -4.03
CA PHE A 28 -14.40 -1.44 -2.82
C PHE A 28 -13.44 -1.41 -1.62
N GLY A 29 -12.19 -1.86 -1.79
CA GLY A 29 -11.17 -1.76 -0.75
C GLY A 29 -10.84 -0.31 -0.34
N TYR A 30 -10.81 0.61 -1.30
CA TYR A 30 -10.68 2.04 -1.04
C TYR A 30 -11.84 2.57 -0.18
N ALA A 31 -13.08 2.25 -0.56
CA ALA A 31 -14.25 2.63 0.23
C ALA A 31 -14.20 2.03 1.65
N LEU A 32 -13.79 0.76 1.76
CA LEU A 32 -13.58 0.07 3.03
C LEU A 32 -12.60 0.85 3.92
N GLY A 33 -11.42 1.20 3.40
CA GLY A 33 -10.42 1.97 4.15
C GLY A 33 -10.91 3.35 4.56
N TYR A 34 -11.66 4.03 3.68
CA TYR A 34 -12.19 5.37 3.94
C TYR A 34 -13.28 5.37 5.03
N PHE A 35 -14.22 4.42 5.00
CA PHE A 35 -15.36 4.41 5.92
C PHE A 35 -15.09 3.69 7.25
N LEU A 36 -14.29 2.62 7.25
CA LEU A 36 -14.11 1.79 8.45
C LEU A 36 -13.04 2.31 9.40
N PHE A 37 -12.20 3.24 8.98
CA PHE A 37 -11.12 3.70 9.85
C PHE A 37 -11.64 4.35 11.13
N GLY A 38 -12.45 5.40 10.99
CA GLY A 38 -13.01 6.11 12.15
C GLY A 38 -14.06 5.29 12.92
N THR A 39 -14.79 4.41 12.23
CA THR A 39 -15.93 3.69 12.83
C THR A 39 -15.56 2.36 13.48
N VAL A 40 -14.54 1.68 12.98
CA VAL A 40 -14.19 0.31 13.41
C VAL A 40 -12.71 0.19 13.77
N VAL A 41 -11.80 0.75 12.97
CA VAL A 41 -10.36 0.58 13.21
C VAL A 41 -9.92 1.34 14.46
N HIS A 42 -10.31 2.61 14.61
CA HIS A 42 -9.90 3.41 15.77
C HIS A 42 -10.42 2.81 17.10
N PRO A 43 -11.72 2.50 17.27
CA PRO A 43 -12.21 1.89 18.52
C PRO A 43 -11.61 0.51 18.79
N ALA A 44 -11.37 -0.30 17.74
CA ALA A 44 -10.75 -1.60 17.90
C ALA A 44 -9.29 -1.50 18.37
N MET A 45 -8.53 -0.51 17.87
CA MET A 45 -7.14 -0.28 18.29
C MET A 45 -7.04 0.22 19.73
N GLU A 46 -8.02 1.02 20.18
CA GLU A 46 -8.13 1.44 21.58
C GLU A 46 -8.45 0.25 22.49
N TRP A 47 -9.45 -0.57 22.12
CA TRP A 47 -9.82 -1.77 22.88
C TRP A 47 -8.67 -2.79 22.98
N LEU A 48 -7.88 -2.94 21.91
CA LEU A 48 -6.72 -3.84 21.87
C LEU A 48 -5.47 -3.28 22.58
N GLY A 49 -5.50 -2.02 23.04
CA GLY A 49 -4.32 -1.36 23.63
C GLY A 49 -3.16 -1.14 22.64
N LEU A 50 -3.42 -1.25 21.33
CA LEU A 50 -2.42 -1.13 20.26
C LEU A 50 -2.27 0.32 19.77
N SER A 51 -3.04 1.25 20.33
CA SER A 51 -3.11 2.64 19.88
C SER A 51 -1.77 3.36 19.98
N SER A 52 -1.02 3.17 21.07
CA SER A 52 0.31 3.78 21.23
C SER A 52 1.33 3.22 20.22
N ALA A 53 1.24 1.93 19.88
CA ALA A 53 2.13 1.32 18.87
C ALA A 53 1.78 1.75 17.43
N TRP A 54 0.50 1.95 17.12
CA TRP A 54 0.03 2.32 15.79
C TRP A 54 0.09 3.83 15.51
N PHE A 55 -0.43 4.63 16.43
CA PHE A 55 -0.57 6.08 16.30
C PHE A 55 0.59 6.85 16.93
N GLY A 56 1.39 6.20 17.77
CA GLY A 56 2.38 6.88 18.61
C GLY A 56 1.72 7.58 19.81
N ASP A 57 2.53 8.27 20.61
CA ASP A 57 2.04 9.09 21.70
C ASP A 57 1.80 10.55 21.26
N PRO A 58 0.95 11.31 21.97
CA PRO A 58 0.70 12.74 21.69
C PRO A 58 1.99 13.58 21.57
N ALA A 59 3.03 13.19 22.32
CA ALA A 59 4.37 13.76 22.27
C ALA A 59 5.07 13.58 20.91
N GLU A 60 4.92 12.41 20.28
CA GLU A 60 5.51 12.09 18.98
C GLU A 60 4.83 12.89 17.86
N GLY A 61 3.49 12.99 17.91
CA GLY A 61 2.73 13.82 16.98
C GLY A 61 3.24 15.26 16.96
N LEU A 62 3.54 15.83 18.14
CA LEU A 62 4.13 17.16 18.28
C LEU A 62 5.54 17.28 17.69
N ARG A 63 6.41 16.28 17.89
CA ARG A 63 7.78 16.28 17.32
C ARG A 63 7.77 16.20 15.80
N VAL A 64 6.88 15.39 15.23
CA VAL A 64 6.76 15.28 13.76
C VAL A 64 6.14 16.55 13.17
N LEU A 65 5.15 17.14 13.86
CA LEU A 65 4.66 18.48 13.54
C LEU A 65 5.80 19.50 13.52
N ALA A 66 6.63 19.52 14.55
CA ALA A 66 7.79 20.42 14.67
C ALA A 66 8.80 20.22 13.54
N ALA A 67 9.11 18.98 13.19
CA ALA A 67 10.08 18.65 12.14
C ALA A 67 9.59 18.95 10.72
N ASN A 68 8.27 19.07 10.51
CA ASN A 68 7.67 19.24 9.18
C ASN A 68 6.89 20.55 9.02
N VAL A 69 7.03 21.53 9.93
CA VAL A 69 6.34 22.84 9.85
C VAL A 69 6.55 23.50 8.48
N GLY A 70 7.78 23.49 7.96
CA GLY A 70 8.07 24.06 6.63
C GLY A 70 7.33 23.38 5.48
N GLU A 71 7.15 22.06 5.56
CA GLU A 71 6.39 21.30 4.56
C GLU A 71 4.87 21.57 4.71
N MET A 72 4.37 21.77 5.93
CA MET A 72 2.98 22.14 6.20
C MET A 72 2.63 23.54 5.68
N VAL A 73 3.56 24.49 5.73
CA VAL A 73 3.41 25.80 5.09
C VAL A 73 3.35 25.66 3.58
N ARG A 74 4.22 24.83 3.00
CA ARG A 74 4.21 24.53 1.57
C ARG A 74 2.90 23.90 1.09
N LEU A 75 2.32 23.02 1.90
CA LEU A 75 1.04 22.37 1.63
C LEU A 75 -0.18 23.28 1.92
N GLY A 76 0.03 24.51 2.39
CA GLY A 76 -1.04 25.46 2.70
C GLY A 76 -1.84 25.13 3.96
N VAL A 77 -1.34 24.21 4.79
CA VAL A 77 -1.99 23.79 6.04
C VAL A 77 -1.76 24.81 7.16
N VAL A 78 -0.59 25.46 7.17
CA VAL A 78 -0.22 26.51 8.13
C VAL A 78 0.07 27.82 7.38
N PRO A 79 -0.58 28.93 7.74
CA PRO A 79 -0.26 30.26 7.19
C PRO A 79 1.21 30.63 7.42
N ALA A 80 1.88 31.17 6.40
CA ALA A 80 3.32 31.43 6.44
C ALA A 80 3.74 32.42 7.55
N ASP A 81 2.85 33.35 7.90
CA ASP A 81 2.97 34.29 9.00
C ASP A 81 2.98 33.61 10.38
N SER A 82 2.25 32.51 10.53
CA SER A 82 2.10 31.77 11.79
C SER A 82 3.18 30.69 11.99
N ALA A 83 3.93 30.34 10.94
CA ALA A 83 4.93 29.27 10.95
C ALA A 83 6.04 29.48 12.00
N SER A 84 6.59 30.70 12.07
CA SER A 84 7.68 31.03 13.00
C SER A 84 7.25 31.02 14.47
N SER A 85 5.99 31.28 14.75
CA SER A 85 5.41 31.24 16.10
C SER A 85 5.13 29.80 16.53
N LEU A 86 4.63 28.99 15.60
CA LEU A 86 4.40 27.56 15.82
C LEU A 86 5.71 26.80 16.05
N GLU A 87 6.74 27.09 15.25
CA GLU A 87 8.07 26.48 15.38
C GLU A 87 8.68 26.78 16.76
N ARG A 88 8.63 28.06 17.21
CA ARG A 88 9.11 28.46 18.54
C ARG A 88 8.36 27.77 19.69
N PHE A 89 7.04 27.65 19.59
CA PHE A 89 6.23 26.95 20.59
C PHE A 89 6.61 25.45 20.67
N LEU A 90 6.73 24.81 19.51
CA LEU A 90 7.08 23.39 19.43
C LEU A 90 8.50 23.11 19.93
N THR A 91 9.46 24.02 19.67
CA THR A 91 10.82 23.93 20.23
C THR A 91 10.85 24.15 21.75
N ALA A 92 9.98 25.01 22.29
CA ALA A 92 9.94 25.29 23.72
C ALA A 92 9.42 24.10 24.56
N ILE A 93 8.51 23.30 24.00
CA ILE A 93 7.91 22.15 24.69
C ILE A 93 8.62 20.82 24.39
N SER A 94 9.47 20.77 23.34
CA SER A 94 10.22 19.55 22.99
C SER A 94 11.10 18.96 24.10
N PRO A 95 11.83 19.72 24.95
CA PRO A 95 12.66 19.13 26.00
C PRO A 95 11.82 18.53 27.15
N GLN A 96 10.60 19.03 27.39
CA GLN A 96 9.68 18.43 28.37
C GLN A 96 9.14 17.07 27.89
N LEU A 97 9.05 16.87 26.57
CA LEU A 97 8.63 15.62 25.94
C LEU A 97 9.77 14.58 25.90
N GLU A 98 11.03 15.00 25.84
CA GLU A 98 12.21 14.11 25.91
C GLU A 98 12.38 13.41 27.25
N HIS A 99 11.95 14.06 28.35
CA HIS A 99 12.05 13.53 29.71
C HIS A 99 11.29 12.20 29.89
N TYR A 100 10.28 11.93 29.06
CA TYR A 100 9.46 10.70 29.10
C TYR A 100 10.05 9.50 28.32
N ARG A 101 11.30 9.58 27.81
CA ARG A 101 12.01 8.46 27.12
C ARG A 101 11.15 7.70 26.08
N MET A 102 10.72 8.37 25.02
CA MET A 102 9.99 7.74 23.92
C MET A 102 10.77 7.81 22.60
N TYR A 103 11.12 6.63 22.07
CA TYR A 103 11.75 6.44 20.77
C TYR A 103 10.67 6.30 19.67
N THR A 104 10.61 7.30 18.79
CA THR A 104 10.51 7.23 17.32
C THR A 104 9.56 6.19 16.67
N GLY A 105 8.48 6.66 16.02
CA GLY A 105 8.03 6.05 14.75
C GLY A 105 6.75 5.20 14.71
N GLY A 106 5.59 5.79 15.03
CA GLY A 106 4.28 5.19 14.76
C GLY A 106 4.08 4.82 13.28
N LEU A 107 3.60 3.59 13.01
CA LEU A 107 3.41 3.05 11.65
C LEU A 107 2.43 3.90 10.84
N PHE A 108 1.40 4.45 11.49
CA PHE A 108 0.37 5.25 10.85
C PHE A 108 0.93 6.53 10.21
N PHE A 109 1.80 7.26 10.91
CA PHE A 109 2.38 8.51 10.43
C PHE A 109 3.31 8.28 9.23
N LYS A 110 4.12 7.21 9.28
CA LYS A 110 4.93 6.77 8.13
C LYS A 110 4.05 6.46 6.92
N GLY A 111 2.89 5.84 7.13
CA GLY A 111 1.89 5.58 6.11
C GLY A 111 1.33 6.86 5.47
N ILE A 112 0.95 7.85 6.29
CA ILE A 112 0.47 9.16 5.81
C ILE A 112 1.54 9.83 4.95
N MET A 113 2.78 9.95 5.43
CA MET A 113 3.87 10.60 4.69
C MET A 113 4.17 9.87 3.38
N PHE A 114 4.18 8.53 3.40
CA PHE A 114 4.39 7.72 2.20
C PHE A 114 3.28 7.94 1.16
N PHE A 115 2.01 7.90 1.55
CA PHE A 115 0.89 8.09 0.62
C PHE A 115 0.74 9.55 0.18
N ASN A 116 1.09 10.54 1.00
CA ASN A 116 1.17 11.93 0.56
C ASN A 116 2.29 12.15 -0.46
N ARG A 117 3.42 11.46 -0.31
CA ARG A 117 4.56 11.57 -1.23
C ARG A 117 4.36 10.83 -2.55
N PHE A 118 3.90 9.58 -2.47
CA PHE A 118 3.83 8.68 -3.62
C PHE A 118 2.41 8.46 -4.13
N GLY A 119 1.40 8.50 -3.26
CA GLY A 119 -0.02 8.41 -3.59
C GLY A 119 -0.37 7.38 -4.67
N ALA A 120 -0.84 7.88 -5.81
CA ALA A 120 -1.20 7.07 -6.98
C ALA A 120 -0.04 6.22 -7.52
N LEU A 121 1.21 6.71 -7.46
CA LEU A 121 2.38 5.94 -7.89
C LEU A 121 2.60 4.71 -7.03
N ALA A 122 2.44 4.82 -5.71
CA ALA A 122 2.53 3.67 -4.82
C ALA A 122 1.48 2.61 -5.15
N VAL A 123 0.25 3.05 -5.44
CA VAL A 123 -0.85 2.16 -5.86
C VAL A 123 -0.56 1.51 -7.21
N PHE A 124 -0.04 2.26 -8.18
CA PHE A 124 0.36 1.74 -9.48
C PHE A 124 1.45 0.66 -9.34
N VAL A 125 2.52 0.95 -8.61
CA VAL A 125 3.62 0.00 -8.36
C VAL A 125 3.08 -1.24 -7.65
N ALA A 126 2.24 -1.08 -6.63
CA ALA A 126 1.62 -2.20 -5.93
C ALA A 126 0.67 -3.02 -6.82
N ALA A 127 -0.05 -2.37 -7.74
CA ALA A 127 -0.96 -3.03 -8.67
C ALA A 127 -0.21 -3.86 -9.73
N PHE A 128 0.91 -3.32 -10.21
CA PHE A 128 1.72 -3.91 -11.26
C PHE A 128 2.62 -5.04 -10.75
N THR A 129 3.24 -4.87 -9.58
CA THR A 129 4.24 -5.81 -9.03
C THR A 129 3.63 -6.92 -8.16
N PHE A 130 4.48 -7.77 -7.58
CA PHE A 130 4.08 -8.84 -6.65
C PHE A 130 3.64 -8.33 -5.26
N LEU A 131 3.70 -7.02 -5.04
CA LEU A 131 3.21 -6.40 -3.81
C LEU A 131 1.71 -6.67 -3.60
N PRO A 132 1.26 -6.74 -2.33
CA PRO A 132 -0.12 -7.02 -1.96
C PRO A 132 -1.02 -5.82 -2.24
N TYR A 133 -1.41 -5.62 -3.50
CA TYR A 133 -2.27 -4.51 -3.96
C TYR A 133 -3.48 -4.21 -3.06
N LYS A 134 -4.17 -5.22 -2.54
CA LYS A 134 -5.36 -5.00 -1.69
C LYS A 134 -5.04 -4.22 -0.42
N LEU A 135 -3.86 -4.43 0.17
CA LEU A 135 -3.40 -3.65 1.31
C LEU A 135 -3.23 -2.19 0.90
N PHE A 136 -2.58 -1.93 -0.24
CA PHE A 136 -2.41 -0.56 -0.75
C PHE A 136 -3.74 0.11 -1.12
N THR A 137 -4.75 -0.62 -1.60
CA THR A 137 -6.07 -0.03 -1.86
C THR A 137 -6.80 0.35 -0.58
N ILE A 138 -6.73 -0.47 0.46
CA ILE A 138 -7.31 -0.16 1.76
C ILE A 138 -6.56 1.02 2.39
N SER A 139 -5.22 0.99 2.38
CA SER A 139 -4.39 2.09 2.86
C SER A 139 -4.63 3.40 2.10
N ALA A 140 -4.84 3.35 0.78
CA ALA A 140 -5.15 4.55 0.00
C ALA A 140 -6.47 5.19 0.43
N GLY A 141 -7.50 4.39 0.72
CA GLY A 141 -8.77 4.86 1.26
C GLY A 141 -8.63 5.40 2.69
N LEU A 142 -7.91 4.65 3.53
CA LEU A 142 -7.57 5.01 4.91
C LEU A 142 -6.91 6.39 5.00
N PHE A 143 -5.95 6.67 4.12
CA PHE A 143 -5.19 7.93 4.10
C PHE A 143 -5.81 8.99 3.16
N GLY A 144 -7.06 8.80 2.72
CA GLY A 144 -7.83 9.82 2.00
C GLY A 144 -7.25 10.22 0.64
N GLN A 145 -6.61 9.29 -0.09
CA GLN A 145 -6.02 9.60 -1.39
C GLN A 145 -7.07 9.97 -2.44
N PRO A 146 -6.81 10.92 -3.34
CA PRO A 146 -7.80 11.35 -4.33
C PRO A 146 -8.25 10.17 -5.21
N LEU A 147 -9.58 9.99 -5.32
CA LEU A 147 -10.20 8.81 -5.94
C LEU A 147 -9.81 8.65 -7.42
N LEU A 148 -9.76 9.74 -8.17
CA LEU A 148 -9.50 9.68 -9.62
C LEU A 148 -8.06 9.24 -9.93
N PRO A 149 -6.99 9.84 -9.38
CA PRO A 149 -5.62 9.32 -9.51
C PRO A 149 -5.48 7.88 -9.03
N PHE A 150 -6.13 7.52 -7.92
CA PHE A 150 -6.15 6.15 -7.40
C PHE A 150 -6.75 5.16 -8.42
N ALA A 151 -7.92 5.49 -8.98
CA ALA A 151 -8.65 4.62 -9.91
C ALA A 151 -7.87 4.45 -11.21
N LEU A 152 -7.28 5.53 -11.74
CA LEU A 152 -6.45 5.49 -12.94
C LEU A 152 -5.18 4.67 -12.73
N ALA A 153 -4.45 4.90 -11.62
CA ALA A 153 -3.27 4.12 -11.28
C ALA A 153 -3.59 2.62 -11.10
N SER A 154 -4.70 2.32 -10.43
CA SER A 154 -5.20 0.96 -10.25
C SER A 154 -5.53 0.31 -11.58
N PHE A 155 -6.27 1.00 -12.45
CA PHE A 155 -6.64 0.51 -13.77
C PHE A 155 -5.41 0.28 -14.66
N ALA A 156 -4.49 1.24 -14.70
CA ALA A 156 -3.25 1.14 -15.48
C ALA A 156 -2.37 -0.01 -14.99
N GLY A 157 -2.09 -0.10 -13.68
CA GLY A 157 -1.21 -1.14 -13.14
C GLY A 157 -1.82 -2.54 -13.25
N ARG A 158 -3.12 -2.70 -12.95
CA ARG A 158 -3.82 -3.98 -13.09
C ARG A 158 -4.03 -4.38 -14.54
N GLY A 159 -4.43 -3.44 -15.38
CA GLY A 159 -4.52 -3.61 -16.83
C GLY A 159 -3.21 -4.12 -17.39
N LEU A 160 -2.13 -3.34 -17.24
CA LEU A 160 -0.83 -3.67 -17.79
C LEU A 160 -0.36 -5.07 -17.38
N ARG A 161 -0.45 -5.40 -16.08
CA ARG A 161 -0.07 -6.74 -15.58
C ARG A 161 -0.88 -7.85 -16.24
N PHE A 162 -2.21 -7.77 -16.23
CA PHE A 162 -3.05 -8.85 -16.75
C PHE A 162 -2.94 -8.99 -18.27
N PHE A 163 -2.83 -7.88 -18.99
CA PHE A 163 -2.66 -7.88 -20.44
C PHE A 163 -1.28 -8.41 -20.85
N ILE A 164 -0.19 -8.04 -20.16
CA ILE A 164 1.14 -8.59 -20.42
C ILE A 164 1.11 -10.11 -20.22
N VAL A 165 0.59 -10.59 -19.10
CA VAL A 165 0.53 -12.03 -18.82
C VAL A 165 -0.34 -12.75 -19.85
N ALA A 166 -1.51 -12.18 -20.21
CA ALA A 166 -2.39 -12.76 -21.21
C ALA A 166 -1.79 -12.78 -22.62
N ALA A 167 -1.00 -11.77 -22.99
CA ALA A 167 -0.27 -11.70 -24.25
C ALA A 167 0.86 -12.73 -24.29
N LEU A 168 1.65 -12.85 -23.21
CA LEU A 168 2.69 -13.87 -23.08
C LEU A 168 2.11 -15.28 -23.22
N PHE A 169 1.00 -15.59 -22.55
CA PHE A 169 0.32 -16.88 -22.71
C PHE A 169 -0.30 -17.06 -24.10
N ARG A 170 -0.70 -15.99 -24.79
CA ARG A 170 -1.20 -16.09 -26.16
C ARG A 170 -0.11 -16.50 -27.14
N ILE A 171 1.10 -15.96 -26.97
CA ILE A 171 2.24 -16.19 -27.85
C ILE A 171 2.93 -17.52 -27.50
N PHE A 172 3.26 -17.72 -26.22
CA PHE A 172 4.08 -18.85 -25.75
C PHE A 172 3.28 -20.00 -25.14
N GLY A 173 1.98 -19.81 -24.88
CA GLY A 173 1.12 -20.80 -24.21
C GLY A 173 1.17 -22.19 -24.84
N PRO A 174 0.96 -22.35 -26.15
CA PRO A 174 0.99 -23.67 -26.81
C PRO A 174 2.34 -24.39 -26.68
N ALA A 175 3.45 -23.64 -26.69
CA ALA A 175 4.80 -24.19 -26.56
C ALA A 175 5.13 -24.58 -25.11
N VAL A 176 4.65 -23.82 -24.14
CA VAL A 176 5.05 -23.94 -22.73
C VAL A 176 4.07 -24.83 -21.92
N GLU A 177 2.83 -24.99 -22.38
CA GLU A 177 1.81 -25.81 -21.70
C GLU A 177 2.26 -27.25 -21.40
N PRO A 178 2.83 -28.02 -22.35
CA PRO A 178 3.24 -29.40 -22.08
C PRO A 178 4.36 -29.47 -21.03
N TRP A 179 5.30 -28.53 -21.08
CA TRP A 179 6.41 -28.45 -20.13
C TRP A 179 5.95 -28.09 -18.71
N ILE A 180 5.04 -27.10 -18.58
CA ILE A 180 4.45 -26.74 -17.28
C ILE A 180 3.68 -27.92 -16.72
N ARG A 181 2.84 -28.59 -17.51
CA ARG A 181 2.03 -29.72 -17.04
C ARG A 181 2.90 -30.88 -16.55
N ARG A 182 4.01 -31.18 -17.24
CA ARG A 182 4.94 -32.24 -16.84
C ARG A 182 5.69 -31.92 -15.55
N ASN A 183 6.06 -30.65 -15.35
CA ASN A 183 6.91 -30.23 -14.22
C ASN A 183 6.15 -29.53 -13.08
N LEU A 184 4.81 -29.49 -13.13
CA LEU A 184 3.99 -28.69 -12.21
C LEU A 184 4.29 -28.99 -10.73
N ARG A 185 4.43 -30.28 -10.38
CA ARG A 185 4.74 -30.71 -9.00
C ARG A 185 6.08 -30.15 -8.54
N ALA A 186 7.12 -30.29 -9.36
CA ALA A 186 8.45 -29.78 -9.05
C ALA A 186 8.47 -28.26 -8.96
N LEU A 187 7.76 -27.57 -9.86
CA LEU A 187 7.71 -26.11 -9.90
C LEU A 187 6.99 -25.52 -8.67
N VAL A 188 5.88 -26.13 -8.25
CA VAL A 188 5.16 -25.75 -7.02
C VAL A 188 6.02 -26.03 -5.78
N LEU A 189 6.68 -27.18 -5.72
CA LEU A 189 7.56 -27.52 -4.60
C LEU A 189 8.74 -26.55 -4.50
N ALA A 190 9.40 -26.27 -5.63
CA ALA A 190 10.51 -25.33 -5.71
C ALA A 190 10.09 -23.91 -5.30
N LEU A 191 8.95 -23.41 -5.79
CA LEU A 191 8.43 -22.09 -5.42
C LEU A 191 8.10 -22.03 -3.92
N THR A 192 7.50 -23.08 -3.36
CA THR A 192 7.16 -23.15 -1.93
C THR A 192 8.42 -23.16 -1.08
N MET A 193 9.41 -23.97 -1.43
CA MET A 193 10.70 -24.01 -0.74
C MET A 193 11.44 -22.68 -0.84
N LEU A 194 11.42 -22.03 -2.01
CA LEU A 194 12.01 -20.70 -2.20
C LEU A 194 11.36 -19.64 -1.30
N LEU A 195 10.02 -19.65 -1.19
CA LEU A 195 9.29 -18.71 -0.32
C LEU A 195 9.59 -18.97 1.15
N LEU A 196 9.61 -20.22 1.58
CA LEU A 196 9.95 -20.60 2.95
C LEU A 196 11.39 -20.23 3.30
N LEU A 197 12.34 -20.55 2.42
CA LEU A 197 13.75 -20.22 2.59
C LEU A 197 13.98 -18.71 2.59
N GLY A 198 13.31 -17.98 1.69
CA GLY A 198 13.36 -16.52 1.64
C GLY A 198 12.82 -15.89 2.94
N PHE A 199 11.74 -16.43 3.50
CA PHE A 199 11.21 -15.98 4.78
C PHE A 199 12.16 -16.29 5.95
N LEU A 200 12.76 -17.48 5.97
CA LEU A 200 13.77 -17.87 6.96
C LEU A 200 15.00 -16.97 6.93
N LEU A 201 15.53 -16.68 5.73
CA LEU A 201 16.68 -15.79 5.54
C LEU A 201 16.38 -14.36 6.01
N LEU A 202 15.21 -13.83 5.66
CA LEU A 202 14.78 -12.51 6.12
C LEU A 202 14.61 -12.44 7.65
N LYS A 203 14.29 -13.56 8.30
CA LYS A 203 14.20 -13.62 9.77
C LYS A 203 15.58 -13.64 10.44
N MET A 204 16.62 -14.10 9.74
CA MET A 204 17.99 -14.18 10.26
C MET A 204 18.81 -12.89 10.05
N LEU A 205 18.32 -11.97 9.22
CA LEU A 205 18.91 -10.66 8.93
C LEU A 205 18.36 -9.59 9.87
#